data_AF-A0A812S437-F1
#
_entry.id   AF-A0A812S437-F1
#
_cell.length_a   1.000
_cell.length_b   1.000
_cell.length_c   1.000
_cell.angle_alpha   90.00
_cell.angle_beta   90.00
_cell.angle_gamma   90.00
#
_symmetry.space_group_name_H-M   'P 1'
#
loop_
_entity.id
_entity.type
_entity.pdbx_description
1 polymer ?
#
loop_
_entity_poly.entity_id
_entity_poly.type
_entity_poly.pdbx_seq_one_letter_code
_entity_poly.pdbx_strand_id
1 'polypeptide(L)'
;IMQMFQAELQKVLEDEDLRSRLLLRVGWISEGATALSPVWHYYRRDPESKTSVKADRPPLTQDQVQECVATLLRTTCLPGVLLRFRSTRPLGTQTQSEVVPFLISVGLRGQHAQEAHTALTLLSDNGAAKLLGMCFRPERMAKSAMGKAVEEAYLQTPYTDWTRRSSTWNAPAAAPAQEGSS
;
A
#
# COMPACT_ATOMS: atom_id res chain seq x y z
N ILE A 1 5.91 -5.28 15.95
CA ILE A 1 6.18 -4.90 14.54
C ILE A 1 6.31 -3.39 14.38
N MET A 2 5.28 -2.58 14.67
CA MET A 2 5.39 -1.12 14.47
C MET A 2 6.46 -0.43 15.33
N GLN A 3 6.68 -0.87 16.57
CA GLN A 3 7.79 -0.37 17.42
C GLN A 3 9.17 -0.72 16.85
N MET A 4 9.33 -1.91 16.28
CA MET A 4 10.56 -2.30 15.59
C MET A 4 10.78 -1.43 14.35
N PHE A 5 9.70 -1.06 13.65
CA PHE A 5 9.81 -0.19 12.49
C PHE A 5 10.36 1.18 12.86
N GLN A 6 9.86 1.75 13.96
CA GLN A 6 10.37 3.02 14.48
C GLN A 6 11.86 2.92 14.88
N ALA A 7 12.26 1.83 15.55
CA ALA A 7 13.66 1.61 15.92
C ALA A 7 14.58 1.47 14.70
N GLU A 8 14.17 0.74 13.67
CA GLU A 8 14.95 0.62 12.44
C GLU A 8 15.05 1.95 11.68
N LEU A 9 13.96 2.74 11.65
CA LEU A 9 14.01 4.09 11.06
C LEU A 9 14.96 5.02 11.82
N GLN A 10 15.04 4.88 13.14
CA GLN A 10 15.98 5.65 13.97
C GLN A 10 17.43 5.23 13.72
N LYS A 11 17.70 3.92 13.61
CA LYS A 11 19.03 3.41 13.25
C LYS A 11 19.52 3.92 11.90
N VAL A 12 18.63 4.05 10.91
CA VAL A 12 18.98 4.61 9.59
C VAL A 12 19.44 6.08 9.69
N LEU A 13 18.99 6.82 10.70
CA LEU A 13 19.44 8.20 10.94
C LEU A 13 20.79 8.25 11.68
N GLU A 14 21.04 7.29 12.56
CA GLU A 14 22.26 7.22 13.38
C GLU A 14 23.44 6.59 12.61
N ASP A 15 23.16 5.63 11.73
CA ASP A 15 24.16 4.87 10.98
C ASP A 15 24.34 5.42 9.54
N GLU A 16 25.35 6.26 9.38
CA GLU A 16 25.80 6.87 8.13
C GLU A 16 26.19 5.82 7.06
N ASP A 17 26.77 4.69 7.47
CA ASP A 17 27.20 3.63 6.56
C ASP A 17 26.00 2.83 6.04
N LEU A 18 24.99 2.64 6.88
CA LEU A 18 23.72 2.04 6.47
C LEU A 18 23.00 2.96 5.49
N ARG A 19 22.92 4.27 5.77
CA ARG A 19 22.34 5.26 4.87
C ARG A 19 23.03 5.28 3.52
N SER A 20 24.37 5.30 3.51
CA SER A 20 25.18 5.27 2.30
C SER A 20 24.97 3.99 1.48
N ARG A 21 24.83 2.83 2.15
CA ARG A 21 24.49 1.56 1.48
C ARG A 21 23.09 1.59 0.86
N LEU A 22 22.09 2.13 1.56
CA LEU A 22 20.71 2.23 1.05
C LEU A 22 20.60 3.18 -0.14
N LEU A 23 21.38 4.26 -0.14
CA LEU A 23 21.52 5.20 -1.25
C LEU A 23 22.23 4.56 -2.45
N LEU A 24 23.46 4.10 -2.27
CA LEU A 24 24.34 3.68 -3.38
C LEU A 24 23.99 2.30 -3.94
N ARG A 25 23.65 1.33 -3.07
CA ARG A 25 23.48 -0.07 -3.49
C ARG A 25 22.05 -0.37 -3.91
N VAL A 26 21.07 0.31 -3.31
CA VAL A 26 19.66 -0.06 -3.44
C VAL A 26 18.78 1.06 -3.99
N GLY A 27 19.23 2.32 -3.92
CA GLY A 27 18.50 3.49 -4.43
C GLY A 27 17.19 3.77 -3.69
N TRP A 28 16.98 3.21 -2.50
CA TRP A 28 15.72 3.33 -1.74
C TRP A 28 15.49 4.75 -1.19
N ILE A 29 16.58 5.46 -0.97
CA ILE A 29 16.63 6.79 -0.39
C ILE A 29 17.34 7.71 -1.38
N SER A 30 16.87 8.95 -1.53
CA SER A 30 17.66 10.06 -2.05
C SER A 30 18.02 11.02 -0.94
N GLU A 31 19.16 11.70 -1.06
CA GLU A 31 19.48 12.85 -0.22
C GLU A 31 18.39 13.90 -0.39
N GLY A 32 17.78 14.32 0.71
CA GLY A 32 16.80 15.41 0.70
C GLY A 32 17.47 16.77 0.71
N ALA A 33 16.77 17.78 1.22
CA ALA A 33 17.32 19.13 1.37
C ALA A 33 18.52 19.19 2.33
N THR A 34 18.64 18.22 3.24
CA THR A 34 19.72 18.12 4.22
C THR A 34 20.16 16.65 4.36
N ALA A 35 21.43 16.39 4.70
CA ALA A 35 21.95 15.04 4.95
C ALA A 35 21.16 14.26 6.03
N LEU A 36 20.51 14.98 6.96
CA LEU A 36 19.68 14.44 8.05
C LEU A 36 18.20 14.23 7.68
N SER A 37 17.77 14.64 6.48
CA SER A 37 16.39 14.50 6.01
C SER A 37 16.31 13.64 4.74
N PRO A 38 16.64 12.34 4.82
CA PRO A 38 16.53 11.44 3.68
C PRO A 38 15.09 11.37 3.16
N VAL A 39 14.94 11.24 1.84
CA VAL A 39 13.64 11.12 1.18
C VAL A 39 13.46 9.73 0.62
N TRP A 40 12.31 9.11 0.92
CA TRP A 40 11.99 7.74 0.58
C TRP A 40 11.23 7.66 -0.73
N HIS A 41 11.78 6.89 -1.67
CA HIS A 41 11.13 6.65 -2.94
C HIS A 41 10.05 5.58 -2.84
N TYR A 42 9.03 5.73 -3.70
CA TYR A 42 8.01 4.73 -3.91
C TYR A 42 8.46 3.71 -4.95
N TYR A 43 8.02 2.47 -4.78
CA TYR A 43 8.36 1.36 -5.65
C TYR A 43 7.11 0.66 -6.16
N ARG A 44 6.88 0.75 -7.47
CA ARG A 44 5.83 -0.02 -8.14
C ARG A 44 6.46 -1.28 -8.71
N ARG A 45 5.79 -2.42 -8.52
CA ARG A 45 6.16 -3.64 -9.26
C ARG A 45 5.65 -3.48 -10.69
N ASP A 46 6.58 -3.51 -11.64
CA ASP A 46 6.25 -3.49 -13.05
C ASP A 46 5.72 -4.89 -13.46
N PRO A 47 4.52 -4.99 -14.05
CA PRO A 47 3.93 -6.27 -14.43
C PRO A 47 4.73 -7.04 -15.48
N GLU A 48 5.49 -6.35 -16.34
CA GLU A 48 6.21 -6.97 -17.45
C GLU A 48 7.59 -7.48 -17.01
N SER A 49 8.40 -6.64 -16.37
CA SER A 49 9.76 -7.03 -15.94
C SER A 49 9.79 -7.81 -14.63
N LYS A 50 8.68 -7.88 -13.88
CA LYS A 50 8.58 -8.42 -12.50
C LYS A 50 9.56 -7.76 -11.51
N THR A 51 10.21 -6.67 -11.90
CA THR A 51 11.15 -5.92 -11.06
C THR A 51 10.46 -4.73 -10.40
N SER A 52 11.05 -4.24 -9.30
CA SER A 52 10.53 -3.05 -8.61
C SER A 52 11.12 -1.80 -9.25
N VAL A 53 10.30 -1.04 -9.96
CA VAL A 53 10.72 0.22 -10.59
C VAL A 53 10.36 1.38 -9.65
N LYS A 54 11.23 2.40 -9.59
CA LYS A 54 10.96 3.65 -8.87
C LYS A 54 9.71 4.30 -9.48
N ALA A 55 8.69 4.50 -8.65
CA ALA A 55 7.45 5.14 -9.08
C ALA A 55 7.64 6.66 -9.13
N ASP A 56 7.01 7.31 -10.10
CA ASP A 56 7.00 8.77 -10.31
C ASP A 56 6.08 9.51 -9.31
N ARG A 57 6.07 9.07 -8.05
CA ARG A 57 5.30 9.69 -6.97
C ARG A 57 6.24 10.57 -6.15
N PRO A 58 5.79 11.76 -5.67
CA PRO A 58 6.58 12.59 -4.76
C PRO A 58 7.08 11.74 -3.59
N PRO A 59 8.40 11.73 -3.34
CA PRO A 59 8.98 10.90 -2.30
C PRO A 59 8.62 11.44 -0.90
N LEU A 60 8.48 10.55 0.08
CA LEU A 60 8.12 10.91 1.46
C LEU A 60 9.36 11.32 2.24
N THR A 61 9.29 12.42 3.00
CA THR A 61 10.38 12.77 3.93
C THR A 61 10.42 11.79 5.11
N GLN A 62 11.59 11.61 5.71
CA GLN A 62 11.74 10.81 6.92
C GLN A 62 10.73 11.20 8.01
N ASP A 63 10.54 12.49 8.25
CA ASP A 63 9.63 13.00 9.29
C ASP A 63 8.19 12.55 9.03
N GLN A 64 7.74 12.62 7.78
CA GLN A 64 6.40 12.16 7.38
C GLN A 64 6.24 10.64 7.57
N VAL A 65 7.28 9.86 7.29
CA VAL A 65 7.27 8.41 7.53
C VAL A 65 7.17 8.14 9.02
N GLN A 66 7.94 8.83 9.86
CA GLN A 66 7.90 8.68 11.32
C GLN A 66 6.52 9.07 11.88
N GLU A 67 5.93 10.16 11.40
CA GLU A 67 4.59 10.60 11.79
C GLU A 67 3.52 9.56 11.41
N CYS A 68 3.61 8.98 10.22
CA CYS A 68 2.71 7.90 9.80
C CYS A 68 2.83 6.69 10.74
N VAL A 69 4.05 6.29 11.11
CA VAL A 69 4.28 5.16 12.02
C VAL A 69 3.77 5.45 13.43
N ALA A 70 4.00 6.66 13.94
CA ALA A 70 3.49 7.11 15.24
C ALA A 70 1.95 7.12 15.25
N THR A 71 1.33 7.59 14.16
CA THR A 71 -0.13 7.58 13.97
C THR A 71 -0.67 6.16 13.97
N LEU A 72 0.01 5.22 13.29
CA LEU A 72 -0.38 3.81 13.31
C LEU A 72 -0.27 3.22 14.72
N LEU A 73 0.83 3.46 15.44
CA LEU A 73 1.00 2.98 16.83
C LEU A 73 -0.13 3.47 17.74
N ARG A 74 -0.52 4.74 17.62
CA ARG A 74 -1.60 5.34 18.41
C ARG A 74 -2.99 4.79 18.05
N THR A 75 -3.26 4.59 16.76
CA THR A 75 -4.60 4.25 16.27
C THR A 75 -4.88 2.75 16.26
N THR A 76 -3.87 1.88 16.07
CA THR A 76 -4.09 0.43 15.91
C THR A 76 -4.67 -0.25 17.15
N CYS A 77 -4.45 0.31 18.34
CA CYS A 77 -4.96 -0.26 19.59
C CYS A 77 -6.39 0.20 19.93
N LEU A 78 -6.95 1.14 19.17
CA LEU A 78 -8.27 1.70 19.45
C LEU A 78 -9.38 0.79 18.92
N PRO A 79 -10.51 0.67 19.65
CA PRO A 79 -11.63 -0.16 19.23
C PRO A 79 -12.26 0.41 17.94
N GLY A 80 -12.57 -0.48 16.99
CA GLY A 80 -13.23 -0.11 15.73
C GLY A 80 -12.29 0.38 14.62
N VAL A 81 -11.00 0.56 14.90
CA VAL A 81 -9.99 0.91 13.88
C VAL A 81 -9.55 -0.32 13.10
N LEU A 82 -9.00 -1.34 13.77
CA LEU A 82 -8.65 -2.62 13.15
C LEU A 82 -9.80 -3.62 13.31
N LEU A 83 -10.41 -4.02 12.20
CA LEU A 83 -11.52 -4.98 12.20
C LEU A 83 -11.04 -6.43 12.04
N ARG A 84 -10.08 -6.66 11.13
CA ARG A 84 -9.55 -8.00 10.86
C ARG A 84 -8.07 -7.93 10.52
N PHE A 85 -7.31 -8.84 11.11
CA PHE A 85 -5.94 -9.13 10.73
C PHE A 85 -5.82 -10.64 10.55
N ARG A 86 -5.65 -11.11 9.31
CA ARG A 86 -5.60 -12.55 9.01
C ARG A 86 -4.58 -12.87 7.94
N SER A 87 -3.92 -14.01 8.05
CA SER A 87 -3.15 -14.55 6.94
C SER A 87 -4.10 -14.99 5.83
N THR A 88 -3.71 -14.73 4.59
CA THR A 88 -4.45 -15.22 3.41
C THR A 88 -4.25 -16.72 3.17
N ARG A 89 -3.17 -17.29 3.70
CA ARG A 89 -2.85 -18.72 3.63
C ARG A 89 -2.88 -19.33 5.04
N PRO A 90 -3.35 -20.58 5.21
CA PRO A 90 -3.23 -21.26 6.48
C PRO A 90 -1.75 -21.36 6.86
N LEU A 91 -1.40 -20.83 8.03
CA LEU A 91 -0.05 -20.93 8.58
C LEU A 91 0.14 -22.36 9.08
N GLY A 92 0.44 -23.28 8.17
CA GLY A 92 0.76 -24.66 8.47
C GLY A 92 2.27 -24.89 8.63
N THR A 93 2.64 -26.12 8.98
CA THR A 93 4.03 -26.57 9.23
C THR A 93 4.96 -26.45 8.02
N GLN A 94 4.43 -26.29 6.81
CA GLN A 94 5.20 -26.07 5.58
C GLN A 94 4.67 -24.82 4.85
N THR A 95 5.14 -23.65 5.25
CA THR A 95 4.89 -22.43 4.49
C THR A 95 5.90 -22.38 3.33
N GLN A 96 5.50 -22.86 2.15
CA GLN A 96 6.36 -22.92 0.95
C GLN A 96 6.69 -21.54 0.33
N SER A 97 6.11 -20.45 0.83
CA SER A 97 6.31 -19.10 0.30
C SER A 97 7.20 -18.26 1.20
N GLU A 98 8.30 -17.75 0.65
CA GLU A 98 9.23 -16.80 1.29
C GLU A 98 8.52 -15.54 1.83
N VAL A 99 7.43 -15.12 1.17
CA VAL A 99 6.63 -13.96 1.58
C VAL A 99 5.21 -14.40 1.94
N VAL A 100 4.78 -14.10 3.16
CA VAL A 100 3.44 -14.43 3.68
C VAL A 100 2.52 -13.22 3.56
N PRO A 101 1.43 -13.28 2.78
CA PRO A 101 0.49 -12.17 2.65
C PRO A 101 -0.51 -12.16 3.81
N PHE A 102 -0.52 -11.05 4.55
CA PHE A 102 -1.54 -10.74 5.55
C PHE A 102 -2.56 -9.74 5.00
N LEU A 103 -3.82 -9.95 5.35
CA LEU A 103 -4.92 -9.04 5.05
C LEU A 103 -5.28 -8.24 6.30
N ILE A 104 -5.31 -6.92 6.14
CA ILE A 104 -5.74 -5.96 7.17
C ILE A 104 -7.04 -5.32 6.70
N SER A 105 -8.09 -5.40 7.52
CA SER A 105 -9.34 -4.67 7.31
C SER A 105 -9.44 -3.56 8.34
N VAL A 106 -9.49 -2.32 7.86
CA VAL A 106 -9.66 -1.12 8.68
C VAL A 106 -11.14 -0.71 8.66
N GLY A 107 -11.64 -0.19 9.79
CA GLY A 107 -12.98 0.35 9.88
C GLY A 107 -13.18 1.58 8.99
N LEU A 108 -14.43 1.83 8.60
CA LEU A 108 -14.82 3.04 7.86
C LEU A 108 -15.52 4.07 8.77
N ARG A 109 -15.75 3.71 10.04
CA ARG A 109 -16.49 4.53 10.99
C ARG A 109 -15.52 5.08 12.03
N GLY A 110 -15.39 6.39 12.06
CA GLY A 110 -14.59 7.12 13.04
C GLY A 110 -13.32 7.75 12.45
N GLN A 111 -12.94 8.89 13.03
CA GLN A 111 -11.80 9.68 12.59
C GLN A 111 -10.47 8.90 12.71
N HIS A 112 -10.28 8.17 13.82
CA HIS A 112 -9.09 7.34 14.03
C HIS A 112 -8.91 6.24 12.98
N ALA A 113 -10.00 5.69 12.44
CA ALA A 113 -9.95 4.69 11.38
C ALA A 113 -9.53 5.32 10.04
N GLN A 114 -9.99 6.54 9.76
CA GLN A 114 -9.57 7.31 8.60
C GLN A 114 -8.09 7.72 8.67
N GLU A 115 -7.60 8.13 9.85
CA GLU A 115 -6.18 8.44 10.09
C GLU A 115 -5.31 7.20 9.83
N ALA A 116 -5.68 6.04 10.38
CA ALA A 116 -4.96 4.79 10.15
C ALA A 116 -4.96 4.37 8.67
N HIS A 117 -6.11 4.48 7.98
CA HIS A 117 -6.22 4.18 6.56
C HIS A 117 -5.33 5.11 5.71
N THR A 118 -5.30 6.39 6.03
CA THR A 118 -4.48 7.39 5.33
C THR A 118 -2.99 7.09 5.52
N ALA A 119 -2.56 6.83 6.76
CA ALA A 119 -1.17 6.45 7.05
C ALA A 119 -0.74 5.15 6.34
N LEU A 120 -1.59 4.12 6.35
CA LEU A 120 -1.34 2.87 5.61
C LEU A 120 -1.24 3.10 4.09
N THR A 121 -2.07 3.99 3.55
CA THR A 121 -2.06 4.34 2.12
C THR A 121 -0.80 5.13 1.75
N LEU A 122 -0.32 6.02 2.62
CA LEU A 122 0.93 6.76 2.41
C LEU A 122 2.14 5.85 2.48
N LEU A 123 2.17 4.90 3.42
CA LEU A 123 3.24 3.91 3.54
C LEU A 123 3.17 2.79 2.49
N SER A 124 2.04 2.65 1.78
CA SER A 124 1.91 1.68 0.70
C SER A 124 2.94 1.95 -0.39
N ASP A 125 3.62 0.89 -0.82
CA ASP A 125 4.69 0.94 -1.83
C ASP A 125 5.92 1.78 -1.46
N ASN A 126 6.03 2.27 -0.23
CA ASN A 126 7.18 3.07 0.19
C ASN A 126 8.41 2.19 0.48
N GLY A 127 9.60 2.68 0.11
CA GLY A 127 10.87 2.02 0.37
C GLY A 127 11.15 1.76 1.85
N ALA A 128 10.63 2.58 2.76
CA ALA A 128 10.84 2.42 4.20
C ALA A 128 10.31 1.06 4.71
N ALA A 129 9.16 0.60 4.23
CA ALA A 129 8.60 -0.69 4.63
C ALA A 129 9.52 -1.88 4.28
N LYS A 130 10.38 -1.72 3.26
CA LYS A 130 11.35 -2.75 2.84
C LYS A 130 12.47 -2.96 3.87
N LEU A 131 12.74 -2.00 4.76
CA LEU A 131 13.70 -2.18 5.86
C LEU A 131 13.31 -3.37 6.75
N LEU A 132 12.02 -3.58 6.96
CA LEU A 132 11.48 -4.70 7.72
C LEU A 132 11.14 -5.92 6.85
N GLY A 133 11.48 -5.89 5.56
CA GLY A 133 11.04 -6.92 4.60
C GLY A 133 9.53 -6.94 4.37
N MET A 134 8.83 -5.85 4.69
CA MET A 134 7.38 -5.74 4.56
C MET A 134 7.00 -4.93 3.32
N CYS A 135 5.82 -5.20 2.77
CA CYS A 135 5.25 -4.42 1.68
C CYS A 135 3.76 -4.25 1.92
N PHE A 136 3.34 -3.01 2.19
CA PHE A 136 1.92 -2.67 2.23
C PHE A 136 1.42 -2.49 0.80
N ARG A 137 0.34 -3.20 0.48
CA ARG A 137 -0.34 -3.10 -0.80
C ARG A 137 -1.82 -2.85 -0.53
N PRO A 138 -2.45 -1.84 -1.15
CA PRO A 138 -3.90 -1.74 -1.12
C PRO A 138 -4.48 -3.01 -1.73
N GLU A 139 -5.45 -3.60 -1.06
CA GLU A 139 -6.18 -4.73 -1.62
C GLU A 139 -6.91 -4.22 -2.88
N ARG A 140 -6.69 -4.90 -4.00
CA ARG A 140 -7.49 -4.64 -5.20
C ARG A 140 -8.89 -5.10 -4.85
N MET A 141 -9.86 -4.19 -4.80
CA MET A 141 -11.27 -4.48 -4.55
C MET A 141 -11.80 -5.49 -5.57
N ALA A 142 -11.48 -6.76 -5.37
CA ALA A 142 -12.00 -7.86 -6.13
C ALA A 142 -13.33 -8.20 -5.47
N LYS A 143 -14.39 -8.26 -6.27
CA LYS A 143 -15.68 -8.74 -5.77
C LYS A 143 -15.45 -10.09 -5.08
N SER A 144 -15.90 -10.19 -3.83
CA SER A 144 -15.84 -11.43 -3.09
C SER A 144 -16.57 -12.52 -3.86
N ALA A 145 -16.21 -13.80 -3.67
CA ALA A 145 -16.87 -14.91 -4.37
C ALA A 145 -18.39 -14.87 -4.18
N MET A 146 -18.84 -14.54 -2.96
CA MET A 146 -20.25 -14.35 -2.65
C MET A 146 -20.86 -13.13 -3.36
N GLY A 147 -20.14 -12.01 -3.44
CA GLY A 147 -20.59 -10.83 -4.19
C GLY A 147 -20.78 -11.10 -5.68
N LYS A 148 -19.90 -11.93 -6.28
CA LYS A 148 -20.06 -12.38 -7.68
C LYS A 148 -21.28 -13.26 -7.85
N ALA A 149 -21.51 -14.21 -6.93
CA ALA A 149 -22.66 -15.11 -6.98
C ALA A 149 -23.99 -14.35 -6.82
N VAL A 150 -24.04 -13.35 -5.93
CA VAL A 150 -25.21 -12.48 -5.77
C VAL A 150 -25.43 -11.66 -7.04
N GLU A 151 -24.39 -11.05 -7.61
CA GLU A 151 -24.50 -10.31 -8.87
C GLU A 151 -25.01 -11.20 -10.01
N GLU A 152 -24.52 -12.43 -10.12
CA GLU A 152 -24.97 -13.39 -11.13
C GLU A 152 -26.45 -13.77 -10.93
N ALA A 153 -26.87 -14.08 -9.70
CA ALA A 153 -28.27 -14.38 -9.39
C ALA A 153 -29.20 -13.19 -9.68
N TYR A 154 -28.76 -11.96 -9.37
CA TYR A 154 -29.52 -10.75 -9.66
C TYR A 154 -29.65 -10.51 -11.17
N LEU A 155 -28.59 -10.74 -11.96
CA LEU A 155 -28.62 -10.60 -13.42
C LEU A 155 -29.47 -11.66 -14.12
N GLN A 156 -29.69 -12.83 -13.51
CA GLN A 156 -30.55 -13.89 -14.04
C GLN A 156 -32.04 -13.68 -13.74
N THR A 157 -32.41 -12.61 -13.02
CA THR A 157 -33.78 -12.40 -12.55
C THR A 157 -34.66 -11.79 -13.66
N PRO A 158 -35.78 -12.44 -14.04
CA PRO A 158 -36.51 -12.12 -15.29
C PRO A 158 -37.36 -10.84 -15.25
N TYR A 159 -37.56 -10.23 -14.08
CA TYR A 159 -38.41 -9.04 -13.94
C TYR A 159 -37.62 -7.72 -13.94
N THR A 160 -36.31 -7.75 -14.19
CA THR A 160 -35.48 -6.56 -14.09
C THR A 160 -34.52 -6.41 -15.28
N ASP A 161 -34.60 -5.29 -16.02
CA ASP A 161 -33.78 -4.98 -17.22
C ASP A 161 -32.36 -4.49 -16.88
N TRP A 162 -31.71 -5.07 -15.85
CA TRP A 162 -30.36 -4.65 -15.48
C TRP A 162 -29.37 -5.28 -16.45
N THR A 163 -28.95 -4.50 -17.43
CA THR A 163 -27.82 -4.87 -18.28
C THR A 163 -26.51 -4.81 -17.48
N ARG A 164 -25.57 -5.70 -17.81
CA ARG A 164 -24.23 -5.70 -17.20
C ARG A 164 -23.55 -4.37 -17.53
N ARG A 165 -23.54 -3.43 -16.57
CA ARG A 165 -22.84 -2.14 -16.74
C ARG A 165 -21.37 -2.40 -17.04
N SER A 166 -20.86 -1.79 -18.11
CA SER A 166 -19.44 -1.82 -18.44
C SER A 166 -18.64 -1.31 -17.24
N SER A 167 -17.75 -2.14 -16.71
CA SER A 167 -16.88 -1.74 -15.60
C SER A 167 -15.89 -0.70 -16.11
N THR A 168 -16.25 0.58 -15.96
CA THR A 168 -15.38 1.72 -16.30
C THR A 168 -14.23 1.91 -15.31
N TRP A 169 -14.20 1.13 -14.21
CA TRP A 169 -13.25 1.30 -13.11
C TRP A 169 -11.79 1.03 -13.49
N ASN A 170 -11.55 0.25 -14.56
CA ASN A 170 -10.20 -0.05 -15.07
C ASN A 170 -9.94 0.50 -16.48
N ALA A 171 -10.87 1.29 -17.04
CA ALA A 171 -10.62 1.89 -18.35
C ALA A 171 -9.64 3.07 -18.17
N PRO A 172 -8.47 3.09 -18.83
CA PRO A 172 -7.70 4.32 -18.90
C PRO A 172 -8.60 5.40 -19.52
N ALA A 173 -8.65 6.57 -18.88
CA ALA A 173 -9.41 7.71 -19.40
C ALA A 173 -9.00 7.91 -20.87
N ALA A 174 -9.96 7.72 -21.79
CA ALA A 174 -9.72 7.96 -23.20
C ALA A 174 -9.25 9.41 -23.35
N ALA A 175 -8.07 9.61 -23.93
CA ALA A 175 -7.53 10.92 -24.18
C ALA A 175 -8.53 11.75 -25.00
N PRO A 176 -8.72 13.04 -24.70
CA PRO A 176 -9.61 13.88 -25.50
C PRO A 176 -9.08 13.93 -26.94
N ALA A 177 -9.94 13.56 -27.89
CA ALA A 177 -9.66 13.67 -29.31
C ALA A 177 -9.29 15.12 -29.63
N GLN A 178 -8.09 15.33 -30.17
CA GLN A 178 -7.72 16.62 -30.77
C GLN A 178 -8.61 16.81 -32.00
N GLU A 179 -9.66 17.61 -31.86
CA GLU A 179 -10.38 18.18 -32.99
C GLU A 179 -9.42 19.12 -33.74
N GLY A 180 -9.19 18.78 -35.01
CA GLY A 180 -8.36 19.58 -35.91
C GLY A 180 -8.94 20.98 -36.08
N SER A 181 -8.07 21.98 -36.00
CA SER A 181 -8.34 23.30 -36.59
C SER A 181 -7.70 23.33 -37.98
N SER A 182 -8.55 23.67 -38.95
CA SER A 182 -8.19 24.12 -40.30
C SER A 182 -7.46 25.44 -40.28
#